data_AF-A0A976DP52-F1
#
_entry.id   AF-A0A976DP52-F1
#
_cell.length_a   1.000
_cell.length_b   1.000
_cell.length_c   1.000
_cell.angle_alpha   90.00
_cell.angle_beta   90.00
_cell.angle_gamma   90.00
#
_symmetry.space_group_name_H-M   'P 1'
#
loop_
_entity.id
_entity.type
_entity.pdbx_description
1 polymer ?
#
loop_
_entity_poly.entity_id
_entity_poly.type
_entity_poly.pdbx_seq_one_letter_code
_entity_poly.pdbx_strand_id
1 'polypeptide(L)'
;MKAAPTGAGAEVDGDLLNAASLADPDAAAKLHPLLDAARGYLARGLVPIRLSPKSKVPPGKHDANTVTAENAAELLTYANLNLGLRLGAEGGGLVDFDLDWPEARRLGGLLLDRFARFGRAGAPGSHFILRCSTPIKSRKYDIPELKGVSGLPEEHAVCVLEVRAGGYTMAPPSVHPNGEAVVWENDPGLVEDNAEGIYQKAGYLAFLSVAARFYPAKGSRDDFCMALSGALLSAGLSEEQANRCVVRVAQAAGDEEAGKRGKAGQTAAKIGAGQAVTGIPRVVEMLGLPEAVAGRFRRWLGIADGRADNRPEVVYSENRLPETLDAAEAALLASGVPIYQSAGRLVQPIRLDNSECDEGVNRK
;
A
#
# COMPACT_ATOMS: atom_id res chain seq x y z
N MET A 1 88.33 20.54 11.59
CA MET A 1 88.58 19.59 12.70
C MET A 1 87.58 19.92 13.79
N LYS A 2 86.44 19.23 13.84
CA LYS A 2 86.17 18.00 14.62
C LYS A 2 85.95 18.25 16.13
N ALA A 3 84.67 18.06 16.49
CA ALA A 3 84.09 17.50 17.72
C ALA A 3 83.85 18.37 18.96
N ALA A 4 82.65 18.15 19.50
CA ALA A 4 81.90 18.77 20.58
C ALA A 4 82.26 18.27 21.99
N PRO A 5 81.65 18.88 23.02
CA PRO A 5 80.94 18.14 24.07
C PRO A 5 79.48 18.64 24.18
N THR A 6 78.46 17.80 23.90
CA THR A 6 77.67 16.98 24.85
C THR A 6 77.06 17.76 26.02
N GLY A 7 75.71 17.86 26.05
CA GLY A 7 74.98 18.30 27.23
C GLY A 7 73.50 18.63 27.01
N ALA A 8 72.70 17.59 26.74
CA ALA A 8 71.26 17.43 26.99
C ALA A 8 70.31 18.63 26.70
N GLY A 9 69.67 18.58 25.53
CA GLY A 9 68.42 19.29 25.24
C GLY A 9 67.22 18.61 25.87
N ALA A 10 66.26 19.43 26.29
CA ALA A 10 64.95 19.00 26.76
C ALA A 10 64.10 18.51 25.58
N GLU A 11 63.61 17.27 25.67
CA GLU A 11 62.47 16.79 24.90
C GLU A 11 61.55 15.92 25.78
N VAL A 12 60.28 16.11 25.46
CA VAL A 12 59.04 15.50 25.92
C VAL A 12 59.01 13.96 25.94
N ASP A 13 58.55 13.40 27.05
CA ASP A 13 57.56 12.32 27.17
C ASP A 13 57.17 12.27 28.65
N GLY A 14 55.91 12.15 29.05
CA GLY A 14 55.09 10.99 28.75
C GLY A 14 54.90 10.24 30.06
N ASP A 15 53.68 10.30 30.56
CA ASP A 15 53.04 9.35 31.48
C ASP A 15 53.12 9.52 33.01
N LEU A 16 51.95 9.17 33.59
CA LEU A 16 51.68 8.73 34.96
C LEU A 16 51.35 9.78 36.06
N LEU A 17 50.04 10.06 36.16
CA LEU A 17 49.14 9.63 37.26
C LEU A 17 48.19 10.76 37.70
N ASN A 18 46.89 10.58 37.45
CA ASN A 18 45.97 10.54 38.58
C ASN A 18 44.60 9.96 38.21
N ALA A 19 44.16 9.03 39.06
CA ALA A 19 42.79 8.57 39.16
C ALA A 19 41.88 9.78 39.41
N ALA A 20 41.09 10.15 38.40
CA ALA A 20 39.93 11.02 38.58
C ALA A 20 38.69 10.17 38.37
N SER A 21 37.93 10.03 39.46
CA SER A 21 36.59 9.49 39.57
C SER A 21 35.78 9.57 38.27
N LEU A 22 35.21 8.42 37.89
CA LEU A 22 34.15 8.32 36.89
C LEU A 22 33.13 9.44 37.14
N ALA A 23 33.01 10.35 36.17
CA ALA A 23 32.03 11.41 36.23
C ALA A 23 30.64 10.84 35.90
N ASP A 24 29.83 10.78 36.95
CA ASP A 24 28.36 10.84 37.00
C ASP A 24 27.54 9.67 36.37
N PRO A 25 26.93 8.79 37.20
CA PRO A 25 26.02 7.74 36.71
C PRO A 25 24.74 8.28 36.04
N ASP A 26 24.36 9.55 36.22
CA ASP A 26 23.25 10.17 35.47
C ASP A 26 23.61 10.51 34.01
N ALA A 27 24.89 10.52 33.64
CA ALA A 27 25.31 10.61 32.24
C ALA A 27 25.11 9.29 31.47
N ALA A 28 25.11 8.15 32.17
CA ALA A 28 24.81 6.83 31.62
C ALA A 28 23.30 6.61 31.35
N ALA A 29 22.42 7.41 31.98
CA ALA A 29 20.97 7.34 31.80
C ALA A 29 20.48 7.74 30.39
N LYS A 30 21.32 8.40 29.59
CA LYS A 30 21.02 8.76 28.19
C LYS A 30 21.35 7.65 27.17
N LEU A 31 21.90 6.52 27.63
CA LEU A 31 22.42 5.43 26.79
C LEU A 31 21.68 4.09 26.92
N HIS A 32 20.44 4.09 27.40
CA HIS A 32 19.67 2.85 27.43
C HIS A 32 18.27 2.86 26.78
N PRO A 33 17.64 3.99 26.38
CA PRO A 33 16.35 3.91 25.66
C PRO A 33 16.43 3.13 24.35
N LEU A 34 17.52 3.29 23.59
CA LEU A 34 17.72 2.58 22.32
C LEU A 34 18.03 1.09 22.55
N LEU A 35 18.82 0.78 23.58
CA LEU A 35 19.17 -0.59 23.93
C LEU A 35 17.97 -1.34 24.53
N ASP A 36 17.15 -0.68 25.35
CA ASP A 36 15.88 -1.22 25.85
C ASP A 36 14.89 -1.46 24.72
N ALA A 37 14.76 -0.52 23.79
CA ALA A 37 13.92 -0.72 22.61
C ALA A 37 14.41 -1.91 21.77
N ALA A 38 15.72 -2.01 21.50
CA ALA A 38 16.30 -3.13 20.77
C ALA A 38 16.05 -4.47 21.47
N ARG A 39 16.24 -4.55 22.79
CA ARG A 39 15.91 -5.73 23.59
C ARG A 39 14.42 -6.07 23.54
N GLY A 40 13.56 -5.06 23.63
CA GLY A 40 12.10 -5.21 23.50
C GLY A 40 11.69 -5.76 22.12
N TYR A 41 12.34 -5.30 21.05
CA TYR A 41 12.13 -5.84 19.71
C TYR A 41 12.60 -7.29 19.58
N LEU A 42 13.81 -7.60 20.07
CA LEU A 42 14.32 -8.98 20.08
C LEU A 42 13.38 -9.92 20.85
N ALA A 43 12.86 -9.49 22.01
CA ALA A 43 11.90 -10.27 22.80
C ALA A 43 10.57 -10.55 22.07
N ARG A 44 10.22 -9.73 21.07
CA ARG A 44 9.04 -9.91 20.19
C ARG A 44 9.35 -10.74 18.93
N GLY A 45 10.56 -11.31 18.83
CA GLY A 45 11.01 -12.02 17.65
C GLY A 45 11.13 -11.12 16.42
N LEU A 46 11.44 -9.84 16.63
CA LEU A 46 11.80 -8.89 15.58
C LEU A 46 13.32 -8.83 15.46
N VAL A 47 13.81 -8.39 14.29
CA VAL A 47 15.25 -8.29 14.00
C VAL A 47 15.63 -6.81 13.84
N PRO A 48 16.15 -6.16 14.89
CA PRO A 48 16.55 -4.77 14.81
C PRO A 48 17.85 -4.62 14.03
N ILE A 49 18.02 -3.46 13.42
CA ILE A 49 19.26 -3.03 12.80
C ILE A 49 19.65 -1.65 13.29
N ARG A 50 20.95 -1.41 13.45
CA ARG A 50 21.48 -0.08 13.73
C ARG A 50 21.42 0.78 12.47
N LEU A 51 20.93 1.99 12.63
CA LEU A 51 20.94 3.05 11.62
C LEU A 51 21.81 4.22 12.10
N SER A 52 22.36 4.97 11.15
CA SER A 52 23.19 6.14 11.45
C SER A 52 22.35 7.26 12.10
N PRO A 53 22.96 8.16 12.88
CA PRO A 53 22.24 9.26 13.53
C PRO A 53 21.46 10.11 12.54
N LYS A 54 20.20 10.41 12.86
CA LYS A 54 19.29 11.22 11.99
C LYS A 54 19.27 10.75 10.53
N SER A 55 19.41 9.45 10.32
CA SER A 55 19.49 8.85 8.99
C SER A 55 18.67 7.57 8.95
N LYS A 56 18.14 7.28 7.75
CA LYS A 56 17.47 6.01 7.43
C LYS A 56 18.46 4.94 6.97
N VAL A 57 19.77 5.17 7.01
CA VAL A 57 20.77 4.28 6.40
C VAL A 57 21.73 3.73 7.46
N PRO A 58 22.02 2.41 7.45
CA PRO A 58 23.02 1.82 8.34
C PRO A 58 24.44 2.34 8.03
N PRO A 59 25.30 2.49 9.04
CA PRO A 59 26.69 2.88 8.81
C PRO A 59 27.51 1.73 8.20
N GLY A 60 28.36 2.05 7.22
CA GLY A 60 29.26 1.06 6.63
C GLY A 60 28.54 -0.06 5.88
N LYS A 61 29.02 -1.31 6.02
CA LYS A 61 28.45 -2.48 5.34
C LYS A 61 27.13 -2.91 5.98
N HIS A 62 26.11 -3.18 5.18
CA HIS A 62 24.76 -3.54 5.66
C HIS A 62 24.75 -4.69 6.68
N ASP A 63 25.50 -5.77 6.45
CA ASP A 63 25.44 -6.97 7.28
C ASP A 63 26.01 -6.79 8.69
N ALA A 64 26.88 -5.79 8.89
CA ALA A 64 27.51 -5.51 10.19
C ALA A 64 26.59 -4.75 11.16
N ASN A 65 25.35 -4.47 10.77
CA ASN A 65 24.43 -3.61 11.54
C ASN A 65 23.26 -4.36 12.17
N THR A 66 23.15 -5.67 11.99
CA THR A 66 22.14 -6.47 12.68
C THR A 66 22.42 -6.47 14.19
N VAL A 67 21.41 -6.07 14.97
CA VAL A 67 21.46 -6.06 16.43
C VAL A 67 21.01 -7.43 16.94
N THR A 68 21.83 -8.07 17.77
CA THR A 68 21.55 -9.34 18.44
C THR A 68 21.63 -9.17 19.95
N ALA A 69 21.17 -10.15 20.73
CA ALA A 69 21.24 -10.08 22.18
C ALA A 69 22.69 -9.94 22.69
N GLU A 70 23.63 -10.55 21.98
CA GLU A 70 25.06 -10.60 22.30
C GLU A 70 25.76 -9.29 21.96
N ASN A 71 25.43 -8.68 20.81
CA ASN A 71 26.13 -7.49 20.32
C ASN A 71 25.43 -6.16 20.65
N ALA A 72 24.18 -6.18 21.12
CA ALA A 72 23.38 -4.95 21.23
C ALA A 72 24.02 -3.87 22.11
N ALA A 73 24.61 -4.28 23.25
CA ALA A 73 25.26 -3.36 24.16
C ALA A 73 26.44 -2.63 23.50
N GLU A 74 27.25 -3.37 22.74
CA GLU A 74 28.41 -2.82 22.01
C GLU A 74 27.98 -2.01 20.78
N LEU A 75 27.04 -2.54 19.99
CA LEU A 75 26.63 -1.95 18.72
C LEU A 75 25.85 -0.65 18.90
N LEU A 76 25.14 -0.51 20.02
CA LEU A 76 24.32 0.65 20.39
C LEU A 76 24.96 1.50 21.50
N THR A 77 26.28 1.39 21.72
CA THR A 77 27.05 2.13 22.74
C THR A 77 27.01 3.66 22.59
N TYR A 78 26.56 4.20 21.46
CA TYR A 78 26.48 5.65 21.23
C TYR A 78 25.03 6.16 21.22
N ALA A 79 24.77 7.19 22.01
CA ALA A 79 23.42 7.67 22.37
C ALA A 79 22.58 8.29 21.22
N ASN A 80 23.15 8.49 20.03
CA ASN A 80 22.50 9.20 18.93
C ASN A 80 22.18 8.33 17.71
N LEU A 81 22.33 7.01 17.82
CA LEU A 81 22.00 6.08 16.75
C LEU A 81 20.48 5.94 16.57
N ASN A 82 20.08 5.44 15.41
CA ASN A 82 18.71 5.07 15.11
C ASN A 82 18.57 3.54 15.08
N LEU A 83 17.33 3.06 15.15
CA LEU A 83 16.97 1.67 14.92
C LEU A 83 16.11 1.53 13.67
N GLY A 84 16.35 0.45 12.94
CA GLY A 84 15.39 -0.10 11.99
C GLY A 84 14.95 -1.49 12.40
N LEU A 85 13.88 -1.98 11.77
CA LEU A 85 13.42 -3.37 11.87
C LEU A 85 13.49 -4.00 10.49
N ARG A 86 14.16 -5.15 10.37
CA ARG A 86 14.16 -5.92 9.11
C ARG A 86 12.75 -6.36 8.77
N LEU A 87 12.44 -6.37 7.48
CA LEU A 87 11.16 -6.77 6.91
C LEU A 87 11.28 -8.11 6.16
N GLY A 88 10.14 -8.74 5.89
CA GLY A 88 10.07 -9.98 5.14
C GLY A 88 10.63 -11.17 5.90
N ALA A 89 11.04 -12.22 5.17
CA ALA A 89 11.56 -13.46 5.75
C ALA A 89 12.73 -13.23 6.71
N GLU A 90 13.65 -12.31 6.37
CA GLU A 90 14.80 -11.95 7.24
C GLU A 90 14.38 -11.20 8.51
N GLY A 91 13.18 -10.61 8.53
CA GLY A 91 12.58 -9.93 9.68
C GLY A 91 11.60 -10.79 10.46
N GLY A 92 11.59 -12.11 10.24
CA GLY A 92 10.60 -13.02 10.85
C GLY A 92 9.20 -12.91 10.23
N GLY A 93 9.09 -12.46 8.98
CA GLY A 93 7.81 -12.23 8.31
C GLY A 93 7.18 -10.85 8.60
N LEU A 94 7.94 -9.91 9.16
CA LEU A 94 7.46 -8.55 9.45
C LEU A 94 7.10 -7.82 8.14
N VAL A 95 5.90 -7.23 8.10
CA VAL A 95 5.40 -6.41 7.01
C VAL A 95 5.10 -5.01 7.54
N ASP A 96 5.42 -4.01 6.73
CA ASP A 96 5.14 -2.61 7.03
C ASP A 96 4.28 -1.99 5.92
N PHE A 97 3.13 -1.43 6.32
CA PHE A 97 2.33 -0.52 5.50
C PHE A 97 2.90 0.90 5.66
N ASP A 98 3.65 1.34 4.66
CA ASP A 98 4.19 2.69 4.57
C ASP A 98 3.17 3.59 3.85
N LEU A 99 2.56 4.52 4.57
CA LEU A 99 1.47 5.35 4.10
C LEU A 99 1.97 6.74 3.70
N ASP A 100 2.22 6.91 2.40
CA ASP A 100 2.77 8.14 1.83
C ASP A 100 1.73 9.28 1.81
N TRP A 101 0.50 8.99 1.39
CA TRP A 101 -0.53 10.03 1.27
C TRP A 101 -1.14 10.43 2.62
N PRO A 102 -1.41 11.72 2.86
CA PRO A 102 -2.13 12.18 4.05
C PRO A 102 -3.50 11.50 4.23
N GLU A 103 -4.21 11.24 3.13
CA GLU A 103 -5.50 10.54 3.13
C GLU A 103 -5.34 9.09 3.60
N ALA A 104 -4.29 8.40 3.15
CA ALA A 104 -3.98 7.04 3.59
C ALA A 104 -3.74 7.01 5.09
N ARG A 105 -2.99 7.98 5.62
CA ARG A 105 -2.76 8.12 7.07
C ARG A 105 -4.05 8.42 7.85
N ARG A 106 -4.92 9.30 7.35
CA ARG A 106 -6.24 9.59 7.97
C ARG A 106 -7.17 8.38 7.96
N LEU A 107 -7.10 7.54 6.92
CA LEU A 107 -7.95 6.37 6.73
C LEU A 107 -7.34 5.07 7.27
N GLY A 108 -6.06 5.02 7.60
CA GLY A 108 -5.36 3.80 8.00
C GLY A 108 -6.05 3.08 9.17
N GLY A 109 -6.51 3.84 10.17
CA GLY A 109 -7.26 3.31 11.31
C GLY A 109 -8.66 2.78 11.01
N LEU A 110 -9.11 2.75 9.76
CA LEU A 110 -10.35 2.08 9.34
C LEU A 110 -10.13 0.58 9.05
N LEU A 111 -8.95 0.23 8.52
CA LEU A 111 -8.64 -1.11 8.00
C LEU A 111 -7.45 -1.75 8.72
N LEU A 112 -6.60 -0.95 9.36
CA LEU A 112 -5.35 -1.35 10.02
C LEU A 112 -5.39 -1.07 11.53
N ASP A 113 -6.58 -0.87 12.10
CA ASP A 113 -6.80 -0.47 13.50
C ASP A 113 -6.19 -1.44 14.53
N ARG A 114 -6.15 -2.73 14.20
CA ARG A 114 -5.54 -3.77 15.04
C ARG A 114 -4.01 -3.83 14.95
N PHE A 115 -3.38 -3.09 14.04
CA PHE A 115 -1.94 -3.20 13.78
C PHE A 115 -1.16 -2.27 14.71
N ALA A 116 0.08 -2.65 15.01
CA ALA A 116 0.98 -1.75 15.72
C ALA A 116 1.33 -0.57 14.80
N ARG A 117 1.20 0.65 15.31
CA ARG A 117 1.26 1.90 14.55
C ARG A 117 2.31 2.81 15.16
N PHE A 118 3.12 3.39 14.30
CA PHE A 118 4.07 4.43 14.66
C PHE A 118 4.20 5.47 13.55
N GLY A 119 4.78 6.61 13.90
CA GLY A 119 4.91 7.73 13.00
C GLY A 119 5.72 8.85 13.62
N ARG A 120 5.66 10.02 12.99
CA ARG A 120 6.29 11.26 13.45
C ARG A 120 5.26 12.38 13.52
N ALA A 121 5.56 13.48 14.20
CA ALA A 121 4.60 14.58 14.38
C ALA A 121 4.04 15.14 13.06
N GLY A 122 4.89 15.34 12.04
CA GLY A 122 4.46 15.76 10.69
C GLY A 122 3.83 14.66 9.83
N ALA A 123 3.98 13.39 10.22
CA ALA A 123 3.39 12.26 9.52
C ALA A 123 2.88 11.17 10.50
N PRO A 124 1.85 11.47 11.30
CA PRO A 124 1.29 10.49 12.24
C PRO A 124 0.65 9.34 11.47
N GLY A 125 0.78 8.14 12.01
CA GLY A 125 0.29 6.90 11.43
C GLY A 125 0.87 6.61 10.06
N SER A 126 2.13 6.98 9.80
CA SER A 126 2.78 6.67 8.52
C SER A 126 3.16 5.20 8.40
N HIS A 127 3.30 4.48 9.51
CA HIS A 127 3.66 3.06 9.51
C HIS A 127 2.68 2.22 10.32
N PHE A 128 2.24 1.11 9.74
CA PHE A 128 1.50 0.06 10.42
C PHE A 128 2.17 -1.29 10.17
N ILE A 129 2.54 -2.00 11.23
CA ILE A 129 3.26 -3.26 11.14
C ILE A 129 2.46 -4.44 11.68
N LEU A 130 2.69 -5.58 11.05
CA LEU A 130 2.14 -6.89 11.41
C LEU A 130 3.07 -8.01 10.94
N ARG A 131 2.77 -9.25 11.33
CA ARG A 131 3.47 -10.43 10.82
C ARG A 131 2.64 -11.12 9.73
N CYS A 132 3.30 -11.50 8.63
CA CYS A 132 2.68 -12.28 7.56
C CYS A 132 2.97 -13.77 7.75
N SER A 133 1.94 -14.60 7.72
CA SER A 133 2.04 -16.06 7.90
C SER A 133 2.36 -16.83 6.61
N THR A 134 2.29 -16.17 5.45
CA THR A 134 2.59 -16.75 4.13
C THR A 134 3.66 -15.96 3.37
N PRO A 135 4.29 -16.53 2.32
CA PRO A 135 5.25 -15.78 1.50
C PRO A 135 4.61 -14.53 0.88
N ILE A 136 5.27 -13.39 1.07
CA ILE A 136 4.79 -12.09 0.60
C ILE A 136 5.94 -11.30 -0.02
N LYS A 137 5.64 -10.50 -1.05
CA LYS A 137 6.59 -9.59 -1.69
C LYS A 137 6.17 -8.14 -1.45
N SER A 138 7.13 -7.22 -1.47
CA SER A 138 6.80 -5.79 -1.47
C SER A 138 5.93 -5.44 -2.68
N ARG A 139 4.94 -4.55 -2.48
CA ARG A 139 4.04 -4.07 -3.52
C ARG A 139 3.75 -2.59 -3.31
N LYS A 140 3.93 -1.79 -4.35
CA LYS A 140 3.54 -0.39 -4.37
C LYS A 140 2.10 -0.24 -4.85
N TYR A 141 1.37 0.66 -4.21
CA TYR A 141 0.05 1.08 -4.64
C TYR A 141 0.17 2.50 -5.18
N ASP A 142 0.70 2.57 -6.40
CA ASP A 142 0.91 3.80 -7.16
C ASP A 142 -0.15 4.00 -8.25
N ILE A 143 -0.33 5.26 -8.64
CA ILE A 143 -1.32 5.70 -9.62
C ILE A 143 -0.68 6.70 -10.60
N PRO A 144 0.26 6.22 -11.45
CA PRO A 144 0.96 7.08 -12.41
C PRO A 144 0.02 7.80 -13.39
N GLU A 145 -1.20 7.28 -13.58
CA GLU A 145 -2.26 7.91 -14.39
C GLU A 145 -2.65 9.30 -13.89
N LEU A 146 -2.37 9.64 -12.62
CA LEU A 146 -2.62 10.98 -12.08
C LEU A 146 -1.50 11.98 -12.31
N LYS A 147 -0.38 11.59 -12.93
CA LYS A 147 0.75 12.51 -13.13
C LYS A 147 0.30 13.78 -13.87
N GLY A 148 0.50 14.94 -13.23
CA GLY A 148 0.09 16.24 -13.77
C GLY A 148 -1.35 16.67 -13.44
N VAL A 149 -2.12 15.83 -12.76
CA VAL A 149 -3.44 16.20 -12.21
C VAL A 149 -3.25 17.13 -11.01
N SER A 150 -4.06 18.19 -10.94
CA SER A 150 -4.05 19.13 -9.81
C SER A 150 -4.52 18.47 -8.50
N GLY A 151 -4.02 18.94 -7.37
CA GLY A 151 -4.47 18.48 -6.05
C GLY A 151 -3.71 17.27 -5.50
N LEU A 152 -2.69 16.77 -6.22
CA LEU A 152 -1.76 15.75 -5.72
C LEU A 152 -0.88 16.26 -4.57
N PRO A 153 -0.36 15.35 -3.71
CA PRO A 153 0.57 15.75 -2.67
C PRO A 153 1.92 16.17 -3.26
N GLU A 154 2.63 17.06 -2.56
CA GLU A 154 3.95 17.56 -2.99
C GLU A 154 5.00 16.45 -3.00
N GLU A 155 5.03 15.65 -1.93
CA GLU A 155 5.86 14.45 -1.84
C GLU A 155 5.04 13.22 -2.24
N HIS A 156 5.69 12.24 -2.89
CA HIS A 156 5.05 10.97 -3.27
C HIS A 156 3.78 11.16 -4.13
N ALA A 157 3.80 12.14 -5.03
CA ALA A 157 2.63 12.61 -5.80
C ALA A 157 1.76 11.50 -6.40
N VAL A 158 2.34 10.36 -6.80
CA VAL A 158 1.61 9.22 -7.38
C VAL A 158 1.72 7.93 -6.55
N CYS A 159 2.46 7.90 -5.45
CA CYS A 159 2.58 6.71 -4.60
C CYS A 159 1.68 6.90 -3.39
N VAL A 160 0.59 6.14 -3.28
CA VAL A 160 -0.41 6.31 -2.21
C VAL A 160 0.07 5.65 -0.92
N LEU A 161 0.58 4.42 -1.06
CA LEU A 161 1.18 3.62 0.00
C LEU A 161 2.03 2.49 -0.59
N GLU A 162 2.86 1.88 0.26
CA GLU A 162 3.59 0.65 -0.04
C GLU A 162 3.35 -0.43 1.02
N VAL A 163 3.12 -1.67 0.58
CA VAL A 163 3.30 -2.85 1.44
C VAL A 163 4.74 -3.28 1.29
N ARG A 164 5.52 -3.21 2.37
CA ARG A 164 6.95 -3.50 2.38
C ARG A 164 7.20 -4.80 3.13
N ALA A 165 7.78 -5.77 2.42
CA ALA A 165 8.11 -7.11 2.94
C ALA A 165 9.57 -7.50 2.63
N GLY A 166 10.45 -6.50 2.60
CA GLY A 166 11.88 -6.67 2.39
C GLY A 166 12.62 -5.38 2.74
N GLY A 167 13.92 -5.47 3.00
CA GLY A 167 14.70 -4.34 3.51
C GLY A 167 14.39 -4.09 4.99
N TYR A 168 14.19 -2.83 5.38
CA TYR A 168 13.95 -2.43 6.76
C TYR A 168 13.13 -1.15 6.86
N THR A 169 12.45 -0.96 7.98
CA THR A 169 11.75 0.29 8.35
C THR A 169 12.44 0.96 9.53
N MET A 170 12.56 2.28 9.54
CA MET A 170 13.04 3.02 10.72
C MET A 170 11.98 2.92 11.82
N ALA A 171 12.37 2.50 13.01
CA ALA A 171 11.44 2.22 14.11
C ALA A 171 11.70 3.12 15.33
N PRO A 172 10.72 3.31 16.21
CA PRO A 172 10.93 4.00 17.47
C PRO A 172 12.07 3.39 18.31
N PRO A 173 12.78 4.17 19.15
CA PRO A 173 12.66 5.61 19.37
C PRO A 173 13.61 6.43 18.47
N SER A 174 13.72 6.11 17.17
CA SER A 174 14.61 6.82 16.23
C SER A 174 14.25 8.29 16.02
N VAL A 175 15.21 9.07 15.52
CA VAL A 175 15.02 10.45 15.03
C VAL A 175 15.10 10.46 13.51
N HIS A 176 14.03 10.90 12.86
CA HIS A 176 13.94 11.01 11.39
C HIS A 176 14.93 12.09 10.87
N PRO A 177 15.38 12.04 9.59
CA PRO A 177 16.31 13.03 9.03
C PRO A 177 15.88 14.49 9.14
N ASN A 178 14.57 14.76 9.23
CA ASN A 178 14.04 16.11 9.45
C ASN A 178 14.08 16.56 10.93
N GLY A 179 14.59 15.73 11.84
CA GLY A 179 14.72 16.01 13.27
C GLY A 179 13.52 15.58 14.12
N GLU A 180 12.43 15.09 13.53
CA GLU A 180 11.27 14.63 14.30
C GLU A 180 11.52 13.25 14.92
N ALA A 181 11.00 13.05 16.13
CA ALA A 181 11.01 11.74 16.77
C ALA A 181 10.03 10.79 16.09
N VAL A 182 10.46 9.54 15.88
CA VAL A 182 9.63 8.42 15.48
C VAL A 182 9.15 7.72 16.74
N VAL A 183 7.83 7.69 16.97
CA VAL A 183 7.22 7.23 18.22
C VAL A 183 6.12 6.21 17.97
N TRP A 184 5.98 5.26 18.90
CA TRP A 184 4.81 4.39 18.95
C TRP A 184 3.56 5.22 19.24
N GLU A 185 2.54 5.05 18.40
CA GLU A 185 1.23 5.68 18.58
C GLU A 185 0.18 4.69 19.10
N ASN A 186 0.37 3.42 18.77
CA ASN A 186 -0.40 2.28 19.27
C ASN A 186 0.47 1.03 19.14
N ASP A 187 0.63 0.24 20.21
CA ASP A 187 1.42 -0.99 20.17
C ASP A 187 0.72 -2.13 20.91
N PRO A 188 -0.35 -2.71 20.32
CA PRO A 188 -1.11 -3.81 20.93
C PRO A 188 -0.37 -5.15 20.82
N GLY A 189 0.87 -5.17 20.32
CA GLY A 189 1.56 -6.38 19.85
C GLY A 189 1.39 -6.61 18.34
N LEU A 190 2.13 -7.58 17.81
CA LEU A 190 2.05 -7.94 16.39
C LEU A 190 0.93 -8.96 16.17
N VAL A 191 -0.05 -8.57 15.38
CA VAL A 191 -1.05 -9.50 14.86
C VAL A 191 -0.51 -10.24 13.64
N GLU A 192 -1.12 -11.38 13.33
CA GLU A 192 -0.84 -12.15 12.13
C GLU A 192 -1.94 -12.00 11.07
N ASP A 193 -1.54 -12.02 9.81
CA ASP A 193 -2.44 -12.10 8.65
C ASP A 193 -1.73 -12.84 7.50
N ASN A 194 -2.46 -13.24 6.47
CA ASN A 194 -1.88 -13.83 5.25
C ASN A 194 -1.65 -12.76 4.17
N ALA A 195 -0.86 -13.11 3.14
CA ALA A 195 -0.52 -12.19 2.06
C ALA A 195 -1.74 -11.64 1.29
N GLU A 196 -2.78 -12.45 1.11
CA GLU A 196 -4.02 -12.04 0.43
C GLU A 196 -4.76 -10.96 1.22
N GLY A 197 -4.98 -11.20 2.52
CA GLY A 197 -5.62 -10.27 3.44
C GLY A 197 -4.85 -8.95 3.58
N ILE A 198 -3.51 -9.00 3.54
CA ILE A 198 -2.64 -7.83 3.53
C ILE A 198 -2.83 -7.02 2.24
N TYR A 199 -2.71 -7.65 1.07
CA TYR A 199 -2.85 -6.96 -0.20
C TYR A 199 -4.26 -6.40 -0.43
N GLN A 200 -5.28 -7.10 0.03
CA GLN A 200 -6.67 -6.65 -0.04
C GLN A 200 -6.87 -5.38 0.80
N LYS A 201 -6.41 -5.36 2.06
CA LYS A 201 -6.48 -4.15 2.91
C LYS A 201 -5.73 -2.97 2.30
N ALA A 202 -4.54 -3.21 1.76
CA ALA A 202 -3.74 -2.19 1.08
C ALA A 202 -4.45 -1.63 -0.16
N GLY A 203 -5.09 -2.51 -0.95
CA GLY A 203 -5.87 -2.12 -2.13
C GLY A 203 -7.10 -1.27 -1.79
N TYR A 204 -7.87 -1.68 -0.78
CA TYR A 204 -8.98 -0.87 -0.27
C TYR A 204 -8.49 0.48 0.26
N LEU A 205 -7.43 0.50 1.07
CA LEU A 205 -6.89 1.75 1.61
C LEU A 205 -6.41 2.70 0.51
N ALA A 206 -5.71 2.20 -0.50
CA ALA A 206 -5.24 3.00 -1.62
C ALA A 206 -6.41 3.59 -2.42
N PHE A 207 -7.42 2.78 -2.75
CA PHE A 207 -8.63 3.22 -3.45
C PHE A 207 -9.39 4.30 -2.66
N LEU A 208 -9.65 4.06 -1.37
CA LEU A 208 -10.36 5.00 -0.50
C LEU A 208 -9.58 6.32 -0.31
N SER A 209 -8.24 6.25 -0.31
CA SER A 209 -7.38 7.44 -0.19
C SER A 209 -7.51 8.35 -1.42
N VAL A 210 -7.54 7.78 -2.62
CA VAL A 210 -7.78 8.55 -3.85
C VAL A 210 -9.20 9.13 -3.84
N ALA A 211 -10.20 8.33 -3.44
CA ALA A 211 -11.59 8.78 -3.31
C ALA A 211 -11.75 9.94 -2.32
N ALA A 212 -11.03 9.95 -1.20
CA ALA A 212 -11.06 11.03 -0.21
C ALA A 212 -10.32 12.29 -0.71
N ARG A 213 -9.23 12.12 -1.45
CA ARG A 213 -8.43 13.24 -1.96
C ARG A 213 -9.18 14.06 -3.00
N PHE A 214 -9.81 13.37 -3.95
CA PHE A 214 -10.53 13.98 -5.07
C PHE A 214 -12.03 14.11 -4.78
N TYR A 215 -12.42 14.04 -3.50
CA TYR A 215 -13.81 14.02 -3.09
C TYR A 215 -14.57 15.21 -3.67
N PRO A 216 -15.75 14.99 -4.27
CA PRO A 216 -16.39 16.01 -5.08
C PRO A 216 -16.97 17.16 -4.25
N ALA A 217 -17.17 18.29 -4.94
CA ALA A 217 -17.77 19.49 -4.37
C ALA A 217 -19.23 19.25 -3.93
N LYS A 218 -19.75 20.17 -3.10
CA LYS A 218 -21.14 20.14 -2.64
C LYS A 218 -22.09 20.13 -3.85
N GLY A 219 -23.11 19.28 -3.78
CA GLY A 219 -24.10 19.08 -4.85
C GLY A 219 -24.03 17.68 -5.49
N SER A 220 -22.85 17.06 -5.54
CA SER A 220 -22.66 15.70 -6.12
C SER A 220 -22.14 14.66 -5.13
N ARG A 221 -21.93 15.04 -3.86
CA ARG A 221 -21.40 14.17 -2.80
C ARG A 221 -22.27 12.93 -2.54
N ASP A 222 -23.59 13.05 -2.58
CA ASP A 222 -24.50 11.92 -2.30
C ASP A 222 -24.42 10.87 -3.41
N ASP A 223 -24.54 11.31 -4.67
CA ASP A 223 -24.39 10.47 -5.85
C ASP A 223 -23.03 9.77 -5.90
N PHE A 224 -21.97 10.48 -5.50
CA PHE A 224 -20.63 9.92 -5.40
C PHE A 224 -20.57 8.82 -4.34
N CYS A 225 -21.15 9.05 -3.16
CA CYS A 225 -21.19 8.06 -2.09
C CYS A 225 -22.00 6.81 -2.49
N MET A 226 -23.05 6.96 -3.30
CA MET A 226 -23.78 5.83 -3.88
C MET A 226 -22.91 5.04 -4.88
N ALA A 227 -22.20 5.72 -5.77
CA ALA A 227 -21.29 5.07 -6.73
C ALA A 227 -20.11 4.38 -6.02
N LEU A 228 -19.55 5.01 -4.99
CA LEU A 228 -18.51 4.46 -4.14
C LEU A 228 -19.00 3.20 -3.40
N SER A 229 -20.22 3.25 -2.86
CA SER A 229 -20.86 2.07 -2.24
C SER A 229 -20.95 0.91 -3.24
N GLY A 230 -21.38 1.18 -4.49
CA GLY A 230 -21.46 0.17 -5.54
C GLY A 230 -20.10 -0.45 -5.87
N ALA A 231 -19.05 0.38 -6.00
CA ALA A 231 -17.69 -0.11 -6.23
C ALA A 231 -17.20 -1.04 -5.10
N LEU A 232 -17.48 -0.70 -3.84
CA LEU A 232 -17.07 -1.49 -2.68
C LEU A 232 -17.86 -2.80 -2.55
N LEU A 233 -19.17 -2.77 -2.79
CA LEU A 233 -20.00 -3.98 -2.82
C LEU A 233 -19.56 -4.94 -3.93
N SER A 234 -19.24 -4.41 -5.13
CA SER A 234 -18.67 -5.21 -6.22
C SER A 234 -17.29 -5.78 -5.89
N ALA A 235 -16.55 -5.16 -4.97
CA ALA A 235 -15.28 -5.66 -4.46
C ALA A 235 -15.44 -6.68 -3.32
N GLY A 236 -16.66 -7.10 -3.02
CA GLY A 236 -16.97 -8.14 -2.03
C GLY A 236 -17.15 -7.65 -0.59
N LEU A 237 -17.20 -6.34 -0.34
CA LEU A 237 -17.52 -5.83 1.00
C LEU A 237 -19.00 -6.07 1.31
N SER A 238 -19.30 -6.37 2.57
CA SER A 238 -20.67 -6.32 3.09
C SER A 238 -21.21 -4.88 3.08
N GLU A 239 -22.53 -4.75 3.17
CA GLU A 239 -23.20 -3.45 3.27
C GLU A 239 -22.66 -2.60 4.43
N GLU A 240 -22.47 -3.21 5.60
CA GLU A 240 -21.95 -2.53 6.79
C GLU A 240 -20.52 -2.01 6.57
N GLN A 241 -19.65 -2.85 6.00
CA GLN A 241 -18.28 -2.46 5.69
C GLN A 241 -18.24 -1.35 4.63
N ALA A 242 -19.07 -1.45 3.57
CA ALA A 242 -19.17 -0.42 2.54
C ALA A 242 -19.65 0.92 3.12
N ASN A 243 -20.69 0.92 3.95
CA ASN A 243 -21.18 2.10 4.66
C ASN A 243 -20.08 2.73 5.52
N ARG A 244 -19.36 1.92 6.30
CA ARG A 244 -18.27 2.39 7.15
C ARG A 244 -17.17 3.07 6.33
N CYS A 245 -16.77 2.47 5.21
CA CYS A 245 -15.78 3.04 4.29
C CYS A 245 -16.24 4.37 3.70
N VAL A 246 -17.48 4.44 3.19
CA VAL A 246 -18.04 5.65 2.58
C VAL A 246 -18.12 6.81 3.58
N VAL A 247 -18.61 6.55 4.79
CA VAL A 247 -18.68 7.56 5.86
C VAL A 247 -17.28 8.05 6.22
N ARG A 248 -16.29 7.14 6.34
CA ARG A 248 -14.91 7.54 6.66
C ARG A 248 -14.24 8.34 5.55
N VAL A 249 -14.49 8.01 4.28
CA VAL A 249 -14.02 8.81 3.14
C VAL A 249 -14.59 10.22 3.20
N ALA A 250 -15.90 10.35 3.42
CA ALA A 250 -16.56 11.64 3.56
C ALA A 250 -16.01 12.45 4.75
N GLN A 251 -15.77 11.82 5.90
CA GLN A 251 -15.13 12.46 7.06
C GLN A 251 -13.70 12.91 6.75
N ALA A 252 -12.89 12.07 6.10
CA ALA A 252 -11.50 12.38 5.75
C ALA A 252 -11.38 13.51 4.72
N ALA A 253 -12.45 13.76 3.95
CA ALA A 253 -12.61 14.85 3.00
C ALA A 253 -13.26 16.11 3.60
N GLY A 254 -13.66 16.10 4.88
CA GLY A 254 -14.29 17.24 5.55
C GLY A 254 -15.75 17.48 5.18
N ASP A 255 -16.50 16.46 4.75
CA ASP A 255 -17.94 16.58 4.50
C ASP A 255 -18.72 16.72 5.82
N GLU A 256 -19.45 17.83 5.96
CA GLU A 256 -20.22 18.15 7.15
C GLU A 256 -21.39 17.17 7.38
N GLU A 257 -21.84 16.50 6.32
CA GLU A 257 -22.92 15.51 6.37
C GLU A 257 -22.41 14.07 6.28
N ALA A 258 -21.13 13.82 6.57
CA ALA A 258 -20.51 12.50 6.38
C ALA A 258 -21.30 11.34 7.02
N GLY A 259 -21.90 11.55 8.20
CA GLY A 259 -22.72 10.54 8.90
C GLY A 259 -23.97 10.08 8.13
N LYS A 260 -24.47 10.90 7.18
CA LYS A 260 -25.63 10.57 6.34
C LYS A 260 -25.24 9.89 5.02
N ARG A 261 -23.94 9.71 4.74
CA ARG A 261 -23.45 9.18 3.46
C ARG A 261 -23.51 7.65 3.35
N GLY A 262 -23.60 6.95 4.48
CA GLY A 262 -23.77 5.50 4.50
C GLY A 262 -25.17 5.10 4.04
N LYS A 263 -25.32 4.77 2.75
CA LYS A 263 -26.59 4.35 2.13
C LYS A 263 -26.44 3.10 1.26
N ALA A 264 -25.44 2.27 1.54
CA ALA A 264 -25.10 1.08 0.76
C ALA A 264 -26.27 0.09 0.63
N GLY A 265 -27.22 0.05 1.58
CA GLY A 265 -28.39 -0.85 1.50
C GLY A 265 -29.28 -0.60 0.29
N GLN A 266 -29.42 0.64 -0.16
CA GLN A 266 -30.16 0.94 -1.39
C GLN A 266 -29.46 0.36 -2.62
N THR A 267 -28.13 0.43 -2.64
CA THR A 267 -27.29 -0.13 -3.69
C THR A 267 -27.28 -1.66 -3.65
N ALA A 268 -27.19 -2.26 -2.44
CA ALA A 268 -27.22 -3.69 -2.23
C ALA A 268 -28.57 -4.31 -2.66
N ALA A 269 -29.69 -3.64 -2.34
CA ALA A 269 -31.01 -4.08 -2.78
C ALA A 269 -31.13 -4.11 -4.32
N LYS A 270 -30.56 -3.12 -5.01
CA LYS A 270 -30.51 -3.09 -6.48
C LYS A 270 -29.67 -4.24 -7.04
N ILE A 271 -28.51 -4.53 -6.44
CA ILE A 271 -27.68 -5.69 -6.81
C ILE A 271 -28.46 -7.00 -6.64
N GLY A 272 -29.10 -7.20 -5.49
CA GLY A 272 -29.89 -8.40 -5.21
C GLY A 272 -31.08 -8.57 -6.15
N ALA A 273 -31.64 -7.47 -6.65
CA ALA A 273 -32.69 -7.46 -7.67
C ALA A 273 -32.17 -7.60 -9.12
N GLY A 274 -30.87 -7.82 -9.33
CA GLY A 274 -30.25 -7.92 -10.66
C GLY A 274 -30.25 -6.60 -11.45
N GLN A 275 -30.49 -5.47 -10.79
CA GLN A 275 -30.52 -4.16 -11.42
C GLN A 275 -29.11 -3.60 -11.62
N ALA A 276 -28.93 -2.81 -12.68
CA ALA A 276 -27.68 -2.12 -12.92
C ALA A 276 -27.40 -1.11 -11.80
N VAL A 277 -26.18 -1.18 -11.25
CA VAL A 277 -25.65 -0.23 -10.27
C VAL A 277 -24.38 0.41 -10.80
N THR A 278 -24.21 1.67 -10.45
CA THR A 278 -23.00 2.44 -10.72
C THR A 278 -21.85 1.94 -9.85
N GLY A 279 -20.64 1.86 -10.41
CA GLY A 279 -19.44 1.42 -9.69
C GLY A 279 -18.22 2.24 -10.09
N ILE A 280 -17.06 1.58 -10.23
CA ILE A 280 -15.76 2.22 -10.52
C ILE A 280 -15.80 3.26 -11.65
N PRO A 281 -16.41 3.01 -12.83
CA PRO A 281 -16.41 4.01 -13.91
C PRO A 281 -17.07 5.33 -13.49
N ARG A 282 -18.20 5.26 -12.78
CA ARG A 282 -18.89 6.44 -12.26
C ARG A 282 -18.08 7.12 -11.16
N VAL A 283 -17.40 6.35 -10.30
CA VAL A 283 -16.48 6.91 -9.30
C VAL A 283 -15.39 7.76 -9.99
N VAL A 284 -14.73 7.21 -11.01
CA VAL A 284 -13.66 7.91 -11.75
C VAL A 284 -14.19 9.19 -12.42
N GLU A 285 -15.35 9.11 -13.07
CA GLU A 285 -16.02 10.27 -13.69
C GLU A 285 -16.31 11.37 -12.66
N MET A 286 -16.90 11.01 -11.52
CA MET A 286 -17.31 11.96 -10.49
C MET A 286 -16.14 12.60 -9.74
N LEU A 287 -14.99 11.92 -9.68
CA LEU A 287 -13.74 12.46 -9.15
C LEU A 287 -13.02 13.35 -10.18
N GLY A 288 -13.51 13.43 -11.43
CA GLY A 288 -12.86 14.18 -12.51
C GLY A 288 -11.51 13.60 -12.92
N LEU A 289 -11.33 12.28 -12.78
CA LEU A 289 -10.06 11.61 -13.02
C LEU A 289 -9.98 10.99 -14.44
N PRO A 290 -8.77 10.77 -14.98
CA PRO A 290 -8.61 10.09 -16.26
C PRO A 290 -9.23 8.69 -16.24
N GLU A 291 -9.90 8.29 -17.33
CA GLU A 291 -10.60 7.00 -17.44
C GLU A 291 -9.69 5.79 -17.15
N ALA A 292 -8.40 5.89 -17.51
CA ALA A 292 -7.39 4.86 -17.26
C ALA A 292 -7.26 4.47 -15.77
N VAL A 293 -7.62 5.38 -14.85
CA VAL A 293 -7.66 5.11 -13.40
C VAL A 293 -8.63 3.97 -13.05
N ALA A 294 -9.69 3.76 -13.83
CA ALA A 294 -10.65 2.70 -13.58
C ALA A 294 -10.00 1.30 -13.56
N GLY A 295 -9.04 1.05 -14.47
CA GLY A 295 -8.28 -0.21 -14.47
C GLY A 295 -7.40 -0.37 -13.23
N ARG A 296 -6.83 0.73 -12.72
CA ARG A 296 -6.05 0.74 -11.48
C ARG A 296 -6.92 0.36 -10.29
N PHE A 297 -8.11 0.96 -10.19
CA PHE A 297 -9.05 0.67 -9.11
C PHE A 297 -9.55 -0.77 -9.14
N ARG A 298 -9.85 -1.34 -10.31
CA ARG A 298 -10.22 -2.77 -10.43
C ARG A 298 -9.13 -3.67 -9.84
N ARG A 299 -7.88 -3.47 -10.24
CA ARG A 299 -6.72 -4.25 -9.74
C ARG A 299 -6.53 -4.10 -8.22
N TRP A 300 -6.65 -2.89 -7.69
CA TRP A 300 -6.54 -2.67 -6.24
C TRP A 300 -7.67 -3.34 -5.46
N LEU A 301 -8.90 -3.31 -6.00
CA LEU A 301 -10.07 -3.91 -5.37
C LEU A 301 -10.18 -5.42 -5.59
N GLY A 302 -9.25 -6.04 -6.33
CA GLY A 302 -9.30 -7.47 -6.66
C GLY A 302 -10.47 -7.84 -7.56
N ILE A 303 -11.06 -6.88 -8.27
CA ILE A 303 -12.14 -7.11 -9.23
C ILE A 303 -11.48 -7.56 -10.54
N ALA A 304 -11.83 -8.77 -11.00
CA ALA A 304 -11.30 -9.30 -12.25
C ALA A 304 -11.52 -8.31 -13.41
N ASP A 305 -10.56 -8.22 -14.32
CA ASP A 305 -10.69 -7.51 -15.59
C ASP A 305 -11.62 -8.33 -16.51
N GLY A 306 -12.88 -8.31 -16.15
CA GLY A 306 -13.96 -9.08 -16.73
C GLY A 306 -15.17 -8.64 -15.95
N ARG A 307 -16.01 -7.81 -16.56
CA ARG A 307 -17.37 -7.67 -16.07
C ARG A 307 -17.86 -9.12 -15.95
N ALA A 308 -18.34 -9.54 -14.78
CA ALA A 308 -19.34 -10.59 -14.76
C ALA A 308 -20.55 -10.00 -15.49
N ASP A 309 -20.47 -9.96 -16.80
CA ASP A 309 -21.66 -9.99 -17.61
C ASP A 309 -22.07 -11.45 -17.63
N ASN A 310 -23.37 -11.70 -17.71
CA ASN A 310 -23.89 -13.05 -17.87
C ASN A 310 -23.55 -13.61 -19.26
N ARG A 311 -22.46 -13.16 -19.92
CA ARG A 311 -22.03 -13.75 -21.17
C ARG A 311 -21.38 -15.10 -20.83
N PRO A 312 -21.69 -16.13 -21.61
CA PRO A 312 -21.09 -17.45 -21.44
C PRO A 312 -19.57 -17.36 -21.60
N GLU A 313 -18.84 -17.94 -20.64
CA GLU A 313 -17.39 -18.06 -20.68
C GLU A 313 -17.00 -19.27 -21.55
N VAL A 314 -16.13 -19.04 -22.54
CA VAL A 314 -15.62 -20.08 -23.42
C VAL A 314 -14.13 -20.24 -23.16
N VAL A 315 -13.74 -21.37 -22.55
CA VAL A 315 -12.34 -21.67 -22.23
C VAL A 315 -11.67 -22.25 -23.47
N TYR A 316 -10.70 -21.51 -24.02
CA TYR A 316 -9.87 -22.01 -25.12
C TYR A 316 -8.94 -23.13 -24.65
N SER A 317 -8.96 -24.26 -25.35
CA SER A 317 -8.09 -25.40 -25.08
C SER A 317 -7.65 -26.05 -26.39
N GLU A 318 -6.36 -25.98 -26.72
CA GLU A 318 -5.78 -26.60 -27.93
C GLU A 318 -6.08 -28.11 -28.02
N ASN A 319 -6.16 -28.79 -26.87
CA ASN A 319 -6.42 -30.24 -26.80
C ASN A 319 -7.92 -30.60 -26.80
N ARG A 320 -8.81 -29.60 -26.82
CA ARG A 320 -10.28 -29.76 -26.74
C ARG A 320 -10.96 -28.76 -27.68
N LEU A 321 -10.44 -28.70 -28.91
CA LEU A 321 -10.94 -27.79 -29.94
C LEU A 321 -12.42 -28.03 -30.29
N PRO A 322 -12.90 -29.29 -30.44
CA PRO A 322 -14.32 -29.53 -30.69
C PRO A 322 -15.24 -28.95 -29.60
N GLU A 323 -14.91 -29.20 -28.34
CA GLU A 323 -15.71 -28.72 -27.21
C GLU A 323 -15.64 -27.20 -27.06
N THR A 324 -14.49 -26.60 -27.38
CA THR A 324 -14.32 -25.14 -27.42
C THR A 324 -15.20 -24.52 -28.51
N LEU A 325 -15.28 -25.16 -29.69
CA LEU A 325 -16.09 -24.70 -30.81
C LEU A 325 -17.59 -24.81 -30.50
N ASP A 326 -18.04 -25.95 -29.94
CA ASP A 326 -19.43 -26.15 -29.56
C ASP A 326 -19.88 -25.11 -28.52
N ALA A 327 -19.04 -24.85 -27.51
CA ALA A 327 -19.31 -23.83 -26.50
C ALA A 327 -19.37 -22.41 -27.09
N ALA A 328 -18.48 -22.10 -28.05
CA ALA A 328 -18.48 -20.82 -28.75
C ALA A 328 -19.73 -20.63 -29.63
N GLU A 329 -20.15 -21.67 -30.35
CA GLU A 329 -21.36 -21.64 -31.18
C GLU A 329 -22.62 -21.47 -30.32
N ALA A 330 -22.75 -22.25 -29.24
CA ALA A 330 -23.85 -22.12 -28.29
C ALA A 330 -23.92 -20.71 -27.67
N ALA A 331 -22.77 -20.12 -27.35
CA ALA A 331 -22.67 -18.75 -26.85
C ALA A 331 -23.15 -17.70 -27.87
N LEU A 332 -22.75 -17.85 -29.14
CA LEU A 332 -23.17 -16.96 -30.22
C LEU A 332 -24.68 -17.06 -30.49
N LEU A 333 -25.23 -18.28 -30.53
CA LEU A 333 -26.67 -18.50 -30.68
C LEU A 333 -27.47 -17.87 -29.54
N ALA A 334 -27.03 -18.06 -28.29
CA ALA A 334 -27.69 -17.49 -27.11
C ALA A 334 -27.67 -15.96 -27.11
N SER A 335 -26.68 -15.34 -27.76
CA SER A 335 -26.56 -13.88 -27.89
C SER A 335 -27.46 -13.27 -28.98
N GLY A 336 -28.20 -14.09 -29.73
CA GLY A 336 -29.07 -13.65 -30.81
C GLY A 336 -28.31 -13.13 -32.04
N VAL A 337 -27.01 -13.39 -32.12
CA VAL A 337 -26.20 -13.07 -33.30
C VAL A 337 -26.52 -14.09 -34.38
N PRO A 338 -26.94 -13.65 -35.58
CA PRO A 338 -27.22 -14.59 -36.66
C PRO A 338 -25.91 -15.23 -37.13
N ILE A 339 -25.86 -16.56 -37.07
CA ILE A 339 -24.74 -17.38 -37.52
C ILE A 339 -25.07 -17.93 -38.91
N TYR A 340 -24.15 -17.77 -39.86
CA TYR A 340 -24.30 -18.28 -41.21
C TYR A 340 -23.18 -19.27 -41.54
N GLN A 341 -23.53 -20.34 -42.25
CA GLN A 341 -22.59 -21.34 -42.72
C GLN A 341 -22.49 -21.27 -44.25
N SER A 342 -21.27 -21.26 -44.77
CA SER A 342 -21.01 -21.39 -46.21
C SER A 342 -19.93 -22.43 -46.44
N ALA A 343 -20.20 -23.42 -47.30
CA ALA A 343 -19.28 -24.52 -47.61
C ALA A 343 -18.66 -25.21 -46.37
N GLY A 344 -19.45 -25.37 -45.30
CA GLY A 344 -18.99 -26.01 -44.06
C GLY A 344 -18.15 -25.13 -43.13
N ARG A 345 -18.00 -23.82 -43.40
CA ARG A 345 -17.29 -22.88 -42.54
C ARG A 345 -18.23 -21.81 -41.99
N LEU A 346 -18.03 -21.44 -40.72
CA LEU A 346 -18.68 -20.28 -40.10
C LEU A 346 -18.17 -19.01 -40.78
N VAL A 347 -19.09 -18.15 -41.22
CA VAL A 347 -18.76 -16.88 -41.88
C VAL A 347 -19.41 -15.71 -41.16
N GLN A 348 -18.68 -14.59 -41.03
CA GLN A 348 -19.24 -13.34 -40.52
C GLN A 348 -20.06 -12.67 -41.63
N PRO A 349 -21.35 -12.37 -41.42
CA PRO A 349 -22.12 -11.59 -42.38
C PRO A 349 -21.63 -10.14 -42.36
N ILE A 350 -21.20 -9.64 -43.52
CA ILE A 350 -21.00 -8.21 -43.75
C ILE A 350 -22.32 -7.68 -44.31
N ARG A 351 -22.98 -6.78 -43.58
CA ARG A 351 -24.15 -6.06 -44.10
C ARG A 351 -23.64 -5.02 -45.09
N LEU A 352 -23.90 -5.21 -46.38
CA LEU A 352 -23.64 -4.19 -47.39
C LEU A 352 -24.80 -3.18 -47.36
N ASP A 353 -24.49 -1.89 -47.38
CA ASP A 353 -25.46 -0.80 -47.19
C ASP A 353 -26.42 -0.56 -48.39
N ASN A 354 -26.42 -1.42 -49.41
CA ASN A 354 -27.24 -1.25 -50.61
C ASN A 354 -28.17 -2.43 -50.87
N SER A 355 -29.42 -2.12 -51.24
CA SER A 355 -30.48 -3.08 -51.55
C SER A 355 -30.26 -3.80 -52.89
N GLU A 356 -30.23 -5.12 -52.87
CA GLU A 356 -30.30 -5.96 -54.08
C GLU A 356 -31.70 -5.97 -54.69
N CYS A 357 -31.78 -5.84 -56.01
CA CYS A 357 -32.94 -6.14 -56.85
C CYS A 357 -32.68 -7.43 -57.66
N ASP A 358 -33.73 -7.96 -58.31
CA ASP A 358 -33.79 -9.31 -58.94
C ASP A 358 -32.71 -9.67 -60.01
N GLU A 359 -31.73 -8.81 -60.28
CA GLU A 359 -30.60 -9.06 -61.19
C GLU A 359 -29.22 -9.13 -60.49
N GLY A 360 -29.17 -9.13 -59.15
CA GLY A 360 -27.95 -9.28 -58.36
C GLY A 360 -27.33 -7.97 -57.85
N VAL A 361 -26.19 -8.09 -57.15
CA VAL A 361 -25.57 -7.05 -56.32
C VAL A 361 -25.02 -5.88 -57.15
N ASN A 362 -25.76 -4.78 -57.22
CA ASN A 362 -25.23 -3.53 -57.75
C ASN A 362 -24.48 -2.75 -56.65
N ARG A 363 -23.16 -2.59 -56.83
CA ARG A 363 -22.33 -1.75 -55.96
C ARG A 363 -22.59 -0.27 -56.27
N LYS A 364 -23.05 0.49 -55.29
CA LYS A 364 -22.80 1.93 -55.19
C LYS A 364 -21.84 2.22 -54.06
#